data_AF-A0A8J9WMW4-F1
#
_entry.id   AF-A0A8J9WMW4-F1
#
_cell.length_a   1.000
_cell.length_b   1.000
_cell.length_c   1.000
_cell.angle_alpha   90.00
_cell.angle_beta   90.00
_cell.angle_gamma   90.00
#
_symmetry.space_group_name_H-M   'P 1'
#
loop_
_entity.id
_entity.type
_entity.pdbx_description
1 polymer ?
#
loop_
_entity_poly.entity_id
_entity_poly.type
_entity_poly.pdbx_seq_one_letter_code
_entity_poly.pdbx_strand_id
1 'polypeptide(L)'
;MLLLVQSAWGSTLSLRVQDFFRYLDLLVFVEATIYQADETNELYAKQGLLLSQAHSETRKTLQAVLEDRGLWSQRLADELSKGEEYWQLERAICAAMLRHPRCSADSTPESARHLSINQIYVASLSKSFDYRVLNLLLYGVTGRPVDDHLMAFLAVDEHLVDIGDDLDDVMANSFNIYRGYVHLHGSRAQLALIDRIAELEAQHAALLGQLPEQTRQKFRRRHAEASEAPGSGNWIFPQPILDEASYRQQFADAGSS
;
A
#
# COMPACT_ATOMS: atom_id res chain seq x y z
N MET A 1 4.67 0.20 14.78
CA MET A 1 3.47 1.05 14.92
C MET A 1 3.80 2.46 15.41
N LEU A 2 4.08 2.72 16.70
CA LEU A 2 4.39 4.09 17.19
C LEU A 2 5.62 4.77 16.54
N LEU A 3 6.56 3.99 15.96
CA LEU A 3 7.74 4.51 15.26
C LEU A 3 7.46 4.91 13.79
N LEU A 4 6.51 4.27 13.12
CA LEU A 4 6.01 4.68 11.78
C LEU A 4 5.14 5.94 11.89
N VAL A 5 4.37 6.02 12.98
CA VAL A 5 3.61 7.22 13.37
C VAL A 5 4.52 8.42 13.70
N GLN A 6 5.81 8.20 13.98
CA GLN A 6 6.77 9.29 14.22
C GLN A 6 7.62 9.63 12.98
N SER A 7 7.94 8.65 12.14
CA SER A 7 8.79 8.83 10.95
C SER A 7 8.08 9.56 9.82
N ALA A 8 6.78 9.29 9.59
CA ALA A 8 6.03 9.85 8.46
C ALA A 8 5.17 11.08 8.82
N TRP A 9 4.71 11.19 10.08
CA TRP A 9 3.70 12.18 10.47
C TRP A 9 4.27 13.48 11.04
N GLY A 10 5.44 13.41 11.68
CA GLY A 10 6.02 14.55 12.40
C GLY A 10 6.61 15.63 11.50
N SER A 11 7.04 15.29 10.28
CA SER A 11 7.74 16.22 9.37
C SER A 11 6.80 17.10 8.56
N THR A 12 5.64 16.58 8.20
CA THR A 12 4.82 17.12 7.11
C THR A 12 4.01 18.34 7.56
N LEU A 13 3.39 18.26 8.73
CA LEU A 13 2.61 19.36 9.30
C LEU A 13 3.29 20.07 10.47
N SER A 14 4.48 19.61 10.91
CA SER A 14 5.20 20.17 12.07
C SER A 14 4.33 20.18 13.34
N LEU A 15 3.62 19.08 13.59
CA LEU A 15 2.83 18.93 14.81
C LEU A 15 3.77 18.94 16.02
N ARG A 16 3.45 19.75 17.02
CA ARG A 16 4.10 19.63 18.32
C ARG A 16 3.63 18.32 18.97
N VAL A 17 4.47 17.70 19.78
CA VAL A 17 4.13 16.48 20.53
C VAL A 17 2.83 16.63 21.32
N GLN A 18 2.56 17.81 21.87
CA GLN A 18 1.31 18.10 22.58
C GLN A 18 0.07 18.10 21.67
N ASP A 19 0.21 18.55 20.43
CA ASP A 19 -0.87 18.52 19.45
C ASP A 19 -1.07 17.09 18.92
N PHE A 20 0.00 16.29 18.80
CA PHE A 20 -0.10 14.87 18.48
C PHE A 20 -0.94 14.09 19.51
N PHE A 21 -0.67 14.25 20.80
CA PHE A 21 -1.45 13.58 21.85
C PHE A 21 -2.91 14.04 21.92
N ARG A 22 -3.24 15.26 21.44
CA ARG A 22 -4.62 15.74 21.37
C ARG A 22 -5.47 14.95 20.38
N TYR A 23 -4.86 14.45 19.30
CA TYR A 23 -5.58 13.78 18.21
C TYR A 23 -5.27 12.28 18.15
N LEU A 24 -4.44 11.77 19.06
CA LEU A 24 -3.99 10.38 19.06
C LEU A 24 -5.17 9.40 19.14
N ASP A 25 -6.20 9.71 19.94
CA ASP A 25 -7.40 8.88 20.06
C ASP A 25 -8.10 8.69 18.71
N LEU A 26 -8.25 9.78 17.95
CA LEU A 26 -8.88 9.76 16.63
C LEU A 26 -8.02 9.01 15.62
N LEU A 27 -6.73 9.33 15.56
CA LEU A 27 -5.81 8.74 14.58
C LEU A 27 -5.69 7.24 14.79
N VAL A 28 -5.54 6.79 16.04
CA VAL A 28 -5.51 5.37 16.40
C VAL A 28 -6.86 4.72 16.12
N PHE A 29 -7.98 5.37 16.44
CA PHE A 29 -9.30 4.83 16.13
C PHE A 29 -9.47 4.56 14.62
N VAL A 30 -9.11 5.54 13.78
CA VAL A 30 -9.25 5.41 12.33
C VAL A 30 -8.30 4.35 11.77
N GLU A 31 -7.01 4.42 12.14
CA GLU A 31 -5.99 3.45 11.72
C GLU A 31 -6.40 2.03 12.12
N ALA A 32 -6.76 1.80 13.40
CA ALA A 32 -7.15 0.48 13.88
C ALA A 32 -8.43 -0.04 13.21
N THR A 33 -9.40 0.85 12.92
CA THR A 33 -10.64 0.48 12.24
C THR A 33 -10.38 0.05 10.79
N ILE A 34 -9.49 0.75 10.09
CA ILE A 34 -9.07 0.38 8.74
C ILE A 34 -8.25 -0.91 8.78
N TYR A 35 -7.29 -1.02 9.68
CA TYR A 35 -6.42 -2.19 9.81
C TYR A 35 -7.22 -3.47 10.11
N GLN A 36 -8.22 -3.39 11.00
CA GLN A 36 -9.10 -4.53 11.26
C GLN A 36 -9.93 -4.95 10.04
N ALA A 37 -10.37 -3.98 9.23
CA ALA A 37 -11.04 -4.26 7.97
C ALA A 37 -10.10 -4.91 6.96
N ASP A 38 -8.84 -4.46 6.92
CA ASP A 38 -7.79 -4.98 6.06
C ASP A 38 -7.40 -6.42 6.42
N GLU A 39 -7.14 -6.71 7.70
CA GLU A 39 -6.90 -8.10 8.17
C GLU A 39 -8.06 -9.04 7.79
N THR A 40 -9.30 -8.56 7.96
CA THR A 40 -10.49 -9.31 7.55
C THR A 40 -10.51 -9.53 6.04
N ASN A 41 -10.13 -8.51 5.25
CA ASN A 41 -10.03 -8.62 3.81
C ASN A 41 -8.98 -9.64 3.38
N GLU A 42 -7.77 -9.56 3.95
CA GLU A 42 -6.69 -10.49 3.65
C GLU A 42 -7.09 -11.94 3.95
N LEU A 43 -7.82 -12.19 5.03
CA LEU A 43 -8.34 -13.53 5.34
C LEU A 43 -9.24 -14.07 4.22
N TYR A 44 -10.08 -13.21 3.63
CA TYR A 44 -10.91 -13.58 2.49
C TYR A 44 -10.11 -13.73 1.20
N ALA A 45 -9.14 -12.84 0.96
CA ALA A 45 -8.26 -12.89 -0.20
C ALA A 45 -7.41 -14.17 -0.22
N LYS A 46 -6.86 -14.55 0.95
CA LYS A 46 -6.10 -15.79 1.17
C LYS A 46 -6.91 -17.05 0.83
N GLN A 47 -8.24 -16.98 0.96
CA GLN A 47 -9.18 -18.06 0.63
C GLN A 47 -9.79 -17.94 -0.77
N GLY A 48 -9.49 -16.86 -1.52
CA GLY A 48 -10.10 -16.59 -2.83
C GLY A 48 -11.59 -16.28 -2.77
N LEU A 49 -12.10 -15.80 -1.63
CA LEU A 49 -13.52 -15.49 -1.44
C LEU A 49 -13.87 -14.13 -2.04
N LEU A 50 -14.83 -14.12 -2.97
CA LEU A 50 -15.35 -12.89 -3.57
C LEU A 50 -16.57 -12.42 -2.76
N LEU A 51 -16.41 -11.34 -2.00
CA LEU A 51 -17.49 -10.71 -1.25
C LEU A 51 -17.88 -9.37 -1.86
N SER A 52 -19.18 -9.15 -2.02
CA SER A 52 -19.72 -7.90 -2.58
C SER A 52 -19.86 -6.78 -1.53
N GLN A 53 -19.84 -7.08 -0.22
CA GLN A 53 -20.19 -6.12 0.84
C GLN A 53 -19.32 -6.18 2.11
N ALA A 54 -18.14 -6.80 2.08
CA ALA A 54 -17.37 -7.13 3.29
C ALA A 54 -17.01 -5.93 4.20
N HIS A 55 -17.04 -4.68 3.70
CA HIS A 55 -16.54 -3.51 4.44
C HIS A 55 -17.51 -2.31 4.50
N SER A 56 -18.79 -2.49 4.15
CA SER A 56 -19.75 -1.37 4.21
C SER A 56 -19.93 -0.83 5.63
N GLU A 57 -19.76 -1.67 6.65
CA GLU A 57 -19.90 -1.26 8.05
C GLU A 57 -18.69 -0.45 8.56
N THR A 58 -17.48 -0.78 8.07
CA THR A 58 -16.27 -0.01 8.37
C THR A 58 -16.42 1.44 7.90
N ARG A 59 -16.83 1.62 6.64
CA ARG A 59 -17.06 2.96 6.08
C ARG A 59 -18.14 3.73 6.83
N LYS A 60 -19.28 3.10 7.13
CA LYS A 60 -20.36 3.75 7.91
C LYS A 60 -19.89 4.18 9.29
N THR A 61 -19.11 3.34 9.96
CA THR A 61 -18.57 3.62 11.30
C THR A 61 -17.61 4.81 11.25
N LEU A 62 -16.65 4.79 10.32
CA LEU A 62 -15.72 5.92 10.11
C LEU A 62 -16.47 7.19 9.76
N GLN A 63 -17.44 7.13 8.84
CA GLN A 63 -18.26 8.27 8.44
C GLN A 63 -18.98 8.88 9.65
N ALA A 64 -19.69 8.07 10.44
CA ALA A 64 -20.43 8.57 11.60
C ALA A 64 -19.54 9.29 12.62
N VAL A 65 -18.37 8.72 12.94
CA VAL A 65 -17.41 9.33 13.89
C VAL A 65 -16.79 10.61 13.34
N LEU A 66 -16.44 10.62 12.05
CA LEU A 66 -15.83 11.79 11.40
C LEU A 66 -16.84 12.91 11.17
N GLU A 67 -18.11 12.59 10.89
CA GLU A 67 -19.20 13.57 10.80
C GLU A 67 -19.48 14.22 12.16
N ASP A 68 -19.56 13.43 13.24
CA ASP A 68 -19.75 13.95 14.60
C ASP A 68 -18.62 14.90 15.03
N ARG A 69 -17.40 14.63 14.58
CA ARG A 69 -16.22 15.48 14.81
C ARG A 69 -16.06 16.63 13.82
N GLY A 70 -16.96 16.78 12.84
CA GLY A 70 -16.89 17.83 11.82
C GLY A 70 -15.69 17.70 10.86
N LEU A 71 -15.15 16.49 10.72
CA LEU A 71 -13.97 16.18 9.90
C LEU A 71 -14.31 15.49 8.58
N TRP A 72 -15.54 15.01 8.41
CA TRP A 72 -15.96 14.37 7.18
C TRP A 72 -15.91 15.32 5.98
N SER A 73 -15.32 14.87 4.88
CA SER A 73 -15.21 15.64 3.64
C SER A 73 -15.35 14.73 2.43
N GLN A 74 -15.69 15.32 1.27
CA GLN A 74 -15.75 14.56 0.01
C GLN A 74 -14.40 13.90 -0.30
N ARG A 75 -13.29 14.60 -0.04
CA ARG A 75 -11.95 14.07 -0.30
C ARG A 75 -11.63 12.84 0.55
N LEU A 76 -12.05 12.81 1.82
CA LEU A 76 -11.94 11.62 2.67
C LEU A 76 -12.84 10.49 2.17
N ALA A 77 -14.07 10.80 1.75
CA ALA A 77 -14.99 9.80 1.20
C ALA A 77 -14.44 9.16 -0.08
N ASP A 78 -13.81 9.95 -0.95
CA ASP A 78 -13.16 9.46 -2.17
C ASP A 78 -11.99 8.53 -1.85
N GLU A 79 -11.17 8.89 -0.85
CA GLU A 79 -10.00 8.08 -0.47
C GLU A 79 -10.41 6.77 0.20
N LEU A 80 -11.43 6.78 1.06
CA LEU A 80 -12.02 5.55 1.61
C LEU A 80 -12.65 4.67 0.52
N SER A 81 -13.24 5.27 -0.52
CA SER A 81 -13.80 4.52 -1.64
C SER A 81 -12.70 3.80 -2.45
N LYS A 82 -11.51 4.39 -2.57
CA LYS A 82 -10.35 3.70 -3.17
C LYS A 82 -9.87 2.52 -2.34
N GLY A 83 -9.94 2.61 -1.00
CA GLY A 83 -9.67 1.48 -0.12
C GLY A 83 -10.67 0.34 -0.31
N GLU A 84 -11.96 0.67 -0.43
CA GLU A 84 -12.99 -0.32 -0.74
C GLU A 84 -12.80 -0.99 -2.12
N GLU A 85 -12.33 -0.23 -3.11
CA GLU A 85 -11.96 -0.75 -4.43
C GLU A 85 -10.70 -1.63 -4.35
N TYR A 86 -9.68 -1.21 -3.60
CA TYR A 86 -8.47 -1.99 -3.34
C TYR A 86 -8.82 -3.36 -2.77
N TRP A 87 -9.64 -3.42 -1.71
CA TRP A 87 -10.01 -4.69 -1.10
C TRP A 87 -10.74 -5.62 -2.08
N GLN A 88 -11.57 -5.07 -2.97
CA GLN A 88 -12.22 -5.86 -4.03
C GLN A 88 -11.20 -6.40 -5.04
N LEU A 89 -10.26 -5.56 -5.48
CA LEU A 89 -9.20 -5.94 -6.41
C LEU A 89 -8.28 -7.00 -5.80
N GLU A 90 -7.85 -6.82 -4.56
CA GLU A 90 -7.02 -7.80 -3.85
C GLU A 90 -7.69 -9.18 -3.83
N ARG A 91 -8.96 -9.26 -3.40
CA ARG A 91 -9.70 -10.54 -3.40
C ARG A 91 -9.81 -11.14 -4.80
N ALA A 92 -10.10 -10.32 -5.81
CA ALA A 92 -10.23 -10.77 -7.19
C ALA A 92 -8.90 -11.28 -7.77
N ILE A 93 -7.80 -10.57 -7.52
CA ILE A 93 -6.45 -10.91 -7.97
C ILE A 93 -6.00 -12.20 -7.28
N CYS A 94 -6.10 -12.28 -5.95
CA CYS A 94 -5.73 -13.48 -5.20
C CYS A 94 -6.57 -14.70 -5.62
N ALA A 95 -7.88 -14.53 -5.81
CA ALA A 95 -8.75 -15.60 -6.32
C ALA A 95 -8.40 -16.05 -7.75
N ALA A 96 -7.90 -15.15 -8.59
CA ALA A 96 -7.41 -15.49 -9.93
C ALA A 96 -6.08 -16.27 -9.86
N MET A 97 -5.14 -15.82 -9.04
CA MET A 97 -3.86 -16.49 -8.82
C MET A 97 -4.04 -17.89 -8.22
N LEU A 98 -4.93 -18.05 -7.25
CA LEU A 98 -5.28 -19.35 -6.66
C LEU A 98 -5.86 -20.34 -7.68
N ARG A 99 -6.66 -19.86 -8.64
CA ARG A 99 -7.21 -20.69 -9.71
C ARG A 99 -6.18 -21.04 -10.79
N HIS A 100 -5.14 -20.23 -10.91
CA HIS A 100 -4.10 -20.36 -11.93
C HIS A 100 -2.70 -20.32 -11.30
N PRO A 101 -2.36 -21.24 -10.37
CA PRO A 101 -1.15 -21.16 -9.54
C PRO A 101 0.18 -21.34 -10.32
N ARG A 102 0.09 -21.68 -11.62
CA ARG A 102 1.23 -21.90 -12.50
C ARG A 102 1.30 -20.80 -13.57
N CYS A 103 2.49 -20.24 -13.71
CA CYS A 103 2.85 -19.25 -14.70
C CYS A 103 3.83 -19.87 -15.71
N SER A 104 3.71 -19.50 -16.98
CA SER A 104 4.75 -19.85 -17.96
C SER A 104 6.01 -19.01 -17.70
N ALA A 105 7.19 -19.60 -17.89
CA ALA A 105 8.44 -18.85 -17.87
C ALA A 105 8.44 -17.71 -18.91
N ASP A 106 7.77 -17.95 -20.05
CA ASP A 106 7.64 -17.01 -21.15
C ASP A 106 6.28 -16.27 -21.14
N SER A 107 5.62 -16.17 -19.98
CA SER A 107 4.35 -15.44 -19.86
C SER A 107 4.48 -13.99 -20.37
N THR A 108 3.44 -13.54 -21.04
CA THR A 108 3.18 -12.14 -21.41
C THR A 108 1.84 -11.68 -20.85
N PRO A 109 1.61 -10.36 -20.67
CA PRO A 109 0.32 -9.84 -20.22
C PRO A 109 -0.86 -10.35 -21.04
N GLU A 110 -0.68 -10.53 -22.36
CA GLU A 110 -1.71 -11.07 -23.26
C GLU A 110 -1.99 -12.56 -23.03
N SER A 111 -0.98 -13.32 -22.61
CA SER A 111 -1.11 -14.75 -22.29
C SER A 111 -1.78 -15.00 -20.94
N ALA A 112 -1.60 -14.08 -19.99
CA ALA A 112 -2.11 -14.14 -18.62
C ALA A 112 -3.58 -13.69 -18.55
N ARG A 113 -4.47 -14.34 -19.31
CA ARG A 113 -5.88 -13.92 -19.50
C ARG A 113 -6.72 -13.76 -18.22
N HIS A 114 -6.27 -14.29 -17.09
CA HIS A 114 -6.93 -14.21 -15.79
C HIS A 114 -6.59 -12.94 -15.00
N LEU A 115 -5.57 -12.19 -15.41
CA LEU A 115 -5.13 -10.93 -14.80
C LEU A 115 -4.86 -9.89 -15.88
N SER A 116 -4.89 -8.61 -15.49
CA SER A 116 -4.43 -7.53 -16.34
C SER A 116 -3.46 -6.63 -15.59
N ILE A 117 -2.53 -6.04 -16.34
CA ILE A 117 -1.58 -5.09 -15.77
C ILE A 117 -2.28 -3.91 -15.08
N ASN A 118 -3.40 -3.45 -15.64
CA ASN A 118 -4.19 -2.36 -15.06
C ASN A 118 -4.76 -2.73 -13.68
N GLN A 119 -5.26 -3.96 -13.49
CA GLN A 119 -5.73 -4.40 -12.18
C GLN A 119 -4.61 -4.42 -11.14
N ILE A 120 -3.43 -4.92 -11.50
CA ILE A 120 -2.26 -4.92 -10.60
C ILE A 120 -1.87 -3.47 -10.25
N TYR A 121 -1.87 -2.57 -11.23
CA TYR A 121 -1.49 -1.17 -11.03
C TYR A 121 -2.48 -0.42 -10.14
N VAL A 122 -3.78 -0.55 -10.39
CA VAL A 122 -4.80 0.11 -9.58
C VAL A 122 -4.76 -0.45 -8.15
N ALA A 123 -4.63 -1.77 -7.97
CA ALA A 123 -4.51 -2.37 -6.65
C ALA A 123 -3.29 -1.83 -5.90
N SER A 124 -2.13 -1.80 -6.55
CA SER A 124 -0.88 -1.33 -5.93
C SER A 124 -0.94 0.16 -5.55
N LEU A 125 -1.51 1.00 -6.42
CA LEU A 125 -1.68 2.43 -6.11
C LEU A 125 -2.67 2.68 -4.96
N SER A 126 -3.68 1.82 -4.82
CA SER A 126 -4.72 1.98 -3.81
C SER A 126 -4.41 1.29 -2.47
N LYS A 127 -3.35 0.47 -2.37
CA LYS A 127 -2.96 -0.30 -1.17
C LYS A 127 -2.84 0.58 0.08
N SER A 128 -1.98 1.60 0.04
CA SER A 128 -1.75 2.53 1.17
C SER A 128 -2.75 3.70 1.26
N PHE A 129 -4.05 3.42 1.10
CA PHE A 129 -5.07 4.49 1.20
C PHE A 129 -5.26 5.00 2.64
N ASP A 130 -5.00 4.14 3.63
CA ASP A 130 -5.10 4.43 5.05
C ASP A 130 -4.20 5.60 5.44
N TYR A 131 -2.96 5.61 4.99
CA TYR A 131 -2.05 6.73 5.24
C TYR A 131 -2.53 8.04 4.63
N ARG A 132 -3.13 7.99 3.44
CA ARG A 132 -3.71 9.18 2.80
C ARG A 132 -4.92 9.70 3.55
N VAL A 133 -5.80 8.80 4.02
CA VAL A 133 -6.91 9.13 4.93
C VAL A 133 -6.37 9.81 6.18
N LEU A 134 -5.34 9.23 6.79
CA LEU A 134 -4.71 9.72 8.00
C LEU A 134 -4.07 11.11 7.80
N ASN A 135 -3.39 11.36 6.69
CA ASN A 135 -2.87 12.69 6.35
C ASN A 135 -3.99 13.72 6.14
N LEU A 136 -5.08 13.34 5.45
CA LEU A 136 -6.26 14.21 5.29
C LEU A 136 -6.89 14.57 6.64
N LEU A 137 -6.94 13.61 7.58
CA LEU A 137 -7.39 13.89 8.94
C LEU A 137 -6.49 14.86 9.67
N LEU A 138 -5.16 14.77 9.50
CA LEU A 138 -4.25 15.76 10.08
C LEU A 138 -4.51 17.18 9.57
N TYR A 139 -4.78 17.34 8.28
CA TYR A 139 -5.20 18.64 7.73
C TYR A 139 -6.50 19.13 8.38
N GLY A 140 -7.50 18.26 8.48
CA GLY A 140 -8.78 18.56 9.11
C GLY A 140 -8.64 19.00 10.58
N VAL A 141 -7.96 18.21 11.41
CA VAL A 141 -7.82 18.51 12.86
C VAL A 141 -6.93 19.73 13.14
N THR A 142 -6.04 20.09 12.21
CA THR A 142 -5.20 21.30 12.32
C THR A 142 -5.84 22.53 11.67
N GLY A 143 -6.99 22.38 11.00
CA GLY A 143 -7.66 23.45 10.27
C GLY A 143 -6.82 24.01 9.11
N ARG A 144 -5.88 23.23 8.59
CA ARG A 144 -5.01 23.62 7.49
C ARG A 144 -5.60 23.21 6.14
N PRO A 145 -5.45 24.03 5.09
CA PRO A 145 -5.80 23.60 3.74
C PRO A 145 -4.92 22.42 3.32
N VAL A 146 -5.52 21.45 2.63
CA VAL A 146 -4.80 20.30 2.07
C VAL A 146 -3.80 20.80 1.03
N ASP A 147 -2.55 20.35 1.12
CA ASP A 147 -1.51 20.58 0.11
C ASP A 147 -1.52 19.42 -0.89
N ASP A 148 -2.10 19.66 -2.07
CA ASP A 148 -2.23 18.63 -3.12
C ASP A 148 -0.88 18.18 -3.68
N HIS A 149 0.14 19.04 -3.74
CA HIS A 149 1.47 18.65 -4.23
C HIS A 149 2.11 17.67 -3.25
N LEU A 150 1.94 17.94 -1.95
CA LEU A 150 2.42 17.06 -0.91
C LEU A 150 1.66 15.75 -0.86
N MET A 151 0.32 15.77 -0.99
CA MET A 151 -0.47 14.55 -1.07
C MET A 151 -0.09 13.69 -2.29
N ALA A 152 0.19 14.32 -3.43
CA ALA A 152 0.66 13.62 -4.63
C ALA A 152 2.05 13.02 -4.43
N PHE A 153 2.99 13.78 -3.83
CA PHE A 153 4.31 13.28 -3.49
C PHE A 153 4.24 12.06 -2.57
N LEU A 154 3.49 12.18 -1.47
CA LEU A 154 3.32 11.10 -0.50
C LEU A 154 2.72 9.84 -1.15
N ALA A 155 1.72 9.97 -2.02
CA ALA A 155 1.13 8.82 -2.69
C ALA A 155 2.14 8.03 -3.54
N VAL A 156 3.14 8.68 -4.14
CA VAL A 156 4.20 8.01 -4.91
C VAL A 156 5.29 7.45 -3.99
N ASP A 157 5.67 8.19 -2.95
CA ASP A 157 6.62 7.76 -1.92
C ASP A 157 6.18 6.45 -1.27
N GLU A 158 4.92 6.38 -0.86
CA GLU A 158 4.36 5.19 -0.26
C GLU A 158 4.25 4.02 -1.23
N HIS A 159 3.90 4.28 -2.49
CA HIS A 159 3.84 3.22 -3.47
C HIS A 159 5.21 2.56 -3.70
N LEU A 160 6.30 3.33 -3.62
CA LEU A 160 7.65 2.79 -3.65
C LEU A 160 7.95 1.96 -2.38
N VAL A 161 7.53 2.44 -1.21
CA VAL A 161 7.66 1.68 0.05
C VAL A 161 6.89 0.35 -0.02
N ASP A 162 5.64 0.37 -0.51
CA ASP A 162 4.80 -0.82 -0.69
C ASP A 162 5.46 -1.86 -1.62
N ILE A 163 6.09 -1.41 -2.71
CA ILE A 163 6.85 -2.30 -3.60
C ILE A 163 8.03 -2.92 -2.85
N GLY A 164 8.70 -2.16 -1.98
CA GLY A 164 9.80 -2.66 -1.15
C GLY A 164 9.33 -3.75 -0.19
N ASP A 165 8.26 -3.48 0.55
CA ASP A 165 7.65 -4.43 1.48
C ASP A 165 7.15 -5.70 0.76
N ASP A 166 6.59 -5.57 -0.45
CA ASP A 166 6.18 -6.70 -1.28
C ASP A 166 7.37 -7.56 -1.75
N LEU A 167 8.54 -6.98 -1.98
CA LEU A 167 9.73 -7.77 -2.33
C LEU A 167 10.28 -8.54 -1.13
N ASP A 168 10.10 -8.02 0.08
CA ASP A 168 10.49 -8.65 1.33
C ASP A 168 9.50 -9.75 1.78
N ASP A 169 8.19 -9.61 1.53
CA ASP A 169 7.15 -10.59 1.87
C ASP A 169 6.37 -11.11 0.64
N VAL A 170 7.04 -11.94 -0.17
CA VAL A 170 6.39 -12.69 -1.26
C VAL A 170 5.63 -13.93 -0.79
N MET A 171 5.69 -14.26 0.51
CA MET A 171 5.20 -15.54 1.04
C MET A 171 3.73 -15.48 1.40
N ALA A 172 3.26 -14.33 1.90
CA ALA A 172 1.86 -14.11 2.21
C ALA A 172 0.97 -14.33 0.97
N ASN A 173 -0.20 -14.94 1.18
CA ASN A 173 -1.23 -15.05 0.13
C ASN A 173 -2.21 -13.86 0.17
N SER A 174 -1.68 -12.66 0.41
CA SER A 174 -2.32 -11.35 0.18
C SER A 174 -1.86 -10.77 -1.16
N PHE A 175 -2.41 -9.62 -1.55
CA PHE A 175 -1.95 -8.92 -2.75
C PHE A 175 -0.48 -8.55 -2.60
N ASN A 176 0.29 -8.87 -3.64
CA ASN A 176 1.70 -8.55 -3.76
C ASN A 176 1.97 -8.20 -5.23
N ILE A 177 2.50 -7.00 -5.47
CA ILE A 177 2.71 -6.49 -6.82
C ILE A 177 3.69 -7.39 -7.60
N TYR A 178 4.76 -7.87 -6.96
CA TYR A 178 5.74 -8.72 -7.62
C TYR A 178 5.13 -10.07 -8.05
N ARG A 179 4.30 -10.69 -7.22
CA ARG A 179 3.51 -11.88 -7.61
C ARG A 179 2.62 -11.59 -8.83
N GLY A 180 1.97 -10.42 -8.85
CA GLY A 180 1.24 -9.92 -10.02
C GLY A 180 2.09 -9.90 -11.28
N TYR A 181 3.30 -9.35 -11.19
CA TYR A 181 4.25 -9.31 -12.29
C TYR A 181 4.75 -10.70 -12.72
N VAL A 182 4.94 -11.64 -11.79
CA VAL A 182 5.29 -13.03 -12.13
C VAL A 182 4.19 -13.69 -12.95
N HIS A 183 2.91 -13.50 -12.60
CA HIS A 183 1.81 -14.00 -13.41
C HIS A 183 1.76 -13.39 -14.81
N LEU A 184 2.03 -12.09 -14.93
CA LEU A 184 1.94 -11.35 -16.19
C LEU A 184 3.18 -11.55 -17.09
N HIS A 185 4.37 -11.71 -16.52
CA HIS A 185 5.65 -11.63 -17.26
C HIS A 185 6.55 -12.86 -17.08
N GLY A 186 6.16 -13.82 -16.23
CA GLY A 186 6.93 -15.04 -15.98
C GLY A 186 8.32 -14.70 -15.45
N SER A 187 9.35 -15.29 -16.06
CA SER A 187 10.75 -15.07 -15.68
C SER A 187 11.24 -13.63 -15.89
N ARG A 188 10.51 -12.82 -16.68
CA ARG A 188 10.86 -11.40 -16.93
C ARG A 188 10.22 -10.43 -15.94
N ALA A 189 9.51 -10.92 -14.92
CA ALA A 189 8.85 -10.09 -13.91
C ALA A 189 9.77 -9.07 -13.25
N GLN A 190 11.01 -9.45 -12.93
CA GLN A 190 11.98 -8.54 -12.32
C GLN A 190 12.28 -7.34 -13.23
N LEU A 191 12.61 -7.58 -14.51
CA LEU A 191 12.90 -6.52 -15.47
C LEU A 191 11.69 -5.60 -15.67
N ALA A 192 10.50 -6.17 -15.81
CA ALA A 192 9.28 -5.40 -15.99
C ALA A 192 8.94 -4.54 -14.74
N LEU A 193 9.19 -5.05 -13.53
CA LEU A 193 8.97 -4.27 -12.31
C LEU A 193 10.06 -3.21 -12.10
N ILE A 194 11.31 -3.46 -12.50
CA ILE A 194 12.38 -2.45 -12.50
C ILE A 194 12.00 -1.26 -13.37
N ASP A 195 11.47 -1.49 -14.58
CA ASP A 195 11.02 -0.40 -15.47
C ASP A 195 9.94 0.45 -14.77
N ARG A 196 9.01 -0.20 -14.08
CA ARG A 196 7.95 0.50 -13.33
C ARG A 196 8.48 1.28 -12.13
N ILE A 197 9.42 0.71 -11.38
CA ILE A 197 10.09 1.39 -10.27
C ILE A 197 10.81 2.63 -10.79
N ALA A 198 11.53 2.53 -11.91
CA ALA A 198 12.21 3.68 -12.51
C ALA A 198 11.24 4.81 -12.91
N GLU A 199 10.06 4.47 -13.45
CA GLU A 199 9.00 5.45 -13.72
C GLU A 199 8.52 6.15 -12.44
N LEU A 200 8.28 5.38 -11.36
CA LEU A 200 7.83 5.90 -10.08
C LEU A 200 8.90 6.75 -9.39
N GLU A 201 10.17 6.35 -9.44
CA GLU A 201 11.31 7.12 -8.93
C GLU A 201 11.46 8.46 -9.67
N ALA A 202 11.30 8.46 -11.00
CA ALA A 202 11.31 9.70 -11.79
C ALA A 202 10.13 10.62 -11.42
N GLN A 203 8.93 10.06 -11.24
CA GLN A 203 7.76 10.80 -10.77
C GLN A 203 7.96 11.36 -9.36
N HIS A 204 8.52 10.55 -8.45
CA HIS A 204 8.86 10.92 -7.09
C HIS A 204 9.83 12.11 -7.05
N ALA A 205 10.93 12.03 -7.81
CA ALA A 205 11.90 13.10 -7.91
C ALA A 205 11.29 14.41 -8.45
N ALA A 206 10.42 14.30 -9.46
CA ALA A 206 9.72 15.45 -10.03
C ALA A 206 8.75 16.11 -9.03
N LEU A 207 8.01 15.32 -8.26
CA LEU A 207 7.09 15.81 -7.22
C LEU A 207 7.86 16.40 -6.04
N LEU A 208 8.92 15.74 -5.58
CA LEU A 208 9.80 16.26 -4.53
C LEU A 208 10.37 17.63 -4.90
N GLY A 209 10.76 17.82 -6.17
CA GLY A 209 11.26 19.09 -6.69
C GLY A 209 10.26 20.25 -6.61
N GLN A 210 8.96 19.96 -6.59
CA GLN A 210 7.88 20.95 -6.50
C GLN A 210 7.56 21.36 -5.06
N LEU A 211 7.96 20.55 -4.06
CA LEU A 211 7.71 20.84 -2.65
C LEU A 211 8.56 22.01 -2.15
N PRO A 212 8.10 22.78 -1.14
CA PRO A 212 8.91 23.83 -0.51
C PRO A 212 10.25 23.30 0.01
N GLU A 213 11.30 24.12 -0.07
CA GLU A 213 12.68 23.71 0.31
C GLU A 213 12.76 23.17 1.73
N GLN A 214 12.04 23.79 2.68
CA GLN A 214 12.00 23.31 4.06
C GLN A 214 11.42 21.89 4.18
N THR A 215 10.41 21.57 3.38
CA THR A 215 9.80 20.23 3.32
C THR A 215 10.77 19.23 2.71
N ARG A 216 11.42 19.59 1.59
CA ARG A 216 12.45 18.75 0.96
C ARG A 216 13.60 18.41 1.90
N GLN A 217 14.11 19.40 2.63
CA GLN A 217 15.20 19.19 3.60
C GLN A 217 14.81 18.25 4.73
N LYS A 218 13.59 18.41 5.27
CA LYS A 218 13.06 17.51 6.30
C LYS A 218 12.94 16.08 5.78
N PHE A 219 12.40 15.90 4.58
CA PHE A 219 12.28 14.60 3.94
C PHE A 219 13.66 13.97 3.73
N ARG A 220 14.61 14.65 3.09
CA ARG A 220 15.98 14.14 2.85
C ARG A 220 16.68 13.73 4.13
N ARG A 221 16.55 14.52 5.20
CA ARG A 221 17.12 14.16 6.51
C ARG A 221 16.51 12.87 7.05
N ARG A 222 15.18 12.74 7.01
CA ARG A 222 14.47 11.54 7.49
C ARG A 222 14.79 10.31 6.65
N HIS A 223 14.84 10.48 5.33
CA HIS A 223 15.26 9.42 4.42
C HIS A 223 16.68 8.96 4.74
N ALA A 224 17.62 9.87 4.99
CA ALA A 224 18.98 9.51 5.40
C ALA A 224 19.00 8.76 6.74
N GLU A 225 18.27 9.24 7.76
CA GLU A 225 18.14 8.55 9.06
C GLU A 225 17.56 7.13 8.91
N ALA A 226 16.59 6.93 8.02
CA ALA A 226 16.02 5.61 7.73
C ALA A 226 16.95 4.72 6.90
N SER A 227 17.85 5.32 6.11
CA SER A 227 18.78 4.63 5.20
C SER A 227 20.11 4.20 5.86
N GLU A 228 20.27 4.43 7.17
CA GLU A 228 21.45 3.99 7.92
C GLU A 228 21.37 2.51 8.36
N ALA A 229 20.24 1.84 8.09
CA ALA A 229 20.08 0.41 8.38
C ALA A 229 20.81 -0.47 7.33
N PRO A 230 21.47 -1.57 7.72
CA PRO A 230 22.07 -2.48 6.74
C PRO A 230 21.02 -3.04 5.77
N GLY A 231 21.18 -2.78 4.46
CA GLY A 231 20.26 -3.22 3.42
C GLY A 231 19.27 -2.17 2.92
N SER A 232 19.13 -1.02 3.59
CA SER A 232 18.26 0.05 3.12
C SER A 232 18.83 0.75 1.88
N GLY A 233 18.07 0.77 0.79
CA GLY A 233 18.38 1.54 -0.42
C GLY A 233 18.69 0.72 -1.68
N ASN A 234 18.64 -0.61 -1.63
CA ASN A 234 18.73 -1.45 -2.84
C ASN A 234 17.48 -2.31 -3.00
N TRP A 235 16.93 -2.34 -4.21
CA TRP A 235 15.85 -3.27 -4.57
C TRP A 235 16.39 -4.70 -4.65
N ILE A 236 16.01 -5.56 -3.70
CA ILE A 236 16.41 -6.97 -3.66
C ILE A 236 15.25 -7.80 -4.18
N PHE A 237 15.42 -8.38 -5.37
CA PHE A 237 14.37 -9.21 -5.97
C PHE A 237 14.51 -10.68 -5.55
N PRO A 238 13.45 -11.30 -5.01
CA PRO A 238 13.41 -12.74 -4.84
C PRO A 238 13.33 -13.44 -6.21
N GLN A 239 13.60 -14.75 -6.23
CA GLN A 239 13.44 -15.55 -7.44
C GLN A 239 11.95 -15.65 -7.81
N PRO A 240 11.58 -15.53 -9.10
CA PRO A 240 10.20 -15.70 -9.53
C PRO A 240 9.62 -17.06 -9.14
N ILE A 241 8.49 -17.05 -8.43
CA ILE A 241 7.75 -18.28 -8.08
C ILE A 241 6.80 -18.61 -9.22
N LEU A 242 7.23 -19.47 -10.15
CA LEU A 242 6.43 -19.85 -11.33
C LEU A 242 5.35 -20.90 -11.04
N ASP A 243 5.49 -21.70 -9.98
CA ASP A 243 4.47 -22.63 -9.50
C ASP A 243 4.25 -22.42 -8.01
N GLU A 244 3.27 -21.57 -7.67
CA GLU A 244 2.95 -21.26 -6.28
C GLU A 244 2.46 -22.48 -5.50
N ALA A 245 1.75 -23.42 -6.15
CA ALA A 245 1.23 -24.60 -5.48
C ALA A 245 2.38 -25.53 -5.04
N SER A 246 3.33 -25.79 -5.94
CA SER A 246 4.51 -26.59 -5.61
C SER A 246 5.39 -25.90 -4.57
N TYR A 247 5.57 -24.58 -4.69
CA TYR A 247 6.39 -23.81 -3.77
C TYR A 247 5.80 -23.85 -2.35
N ARG A 248 4.49 -23.58 -2.19
CA ARG A 248 3.83 -23.61 -0.88
C ARG A 248 3.87 -24.99 -0.21
N GLN A 249 3.78 -26.08 -0.98
CA GLN A 249 3.93 -27.44 -0.44
C GLN A 249 5.31 -27.66 0.19
N GLN A 250 6.38 -27.24 -0.49
CA GLN A 250 7.76 -27.41 0.02
C GLN A 250 7.98 -26.69 1.36
N PHE A 251 7.36 -25.52 1.56
CA PHE A 251 7.46 -24.77 2.82
C PHE A 251 6.58 -25.32 3.93
N ALA A 252 5.40 -25.87 3.60
CA ALA A 252 4.55 -26.56 4.57
C ALA A 252 5.23 -27.83 5.13
N ASP A 253 5.92 -28.56 4.25
CA ASP A 253 6.67 -29.77 4.63
C ASP A 253 7.91 -29.43 5.46
N ALA A 254 8.62 -28.35 5.14
CA ALA A 254 9.81 -27.90 5.89
C ALA A 254 9.49 -27.36 7.30
N GLY A 255 8.28 -26.85 7.53
CA GLY A 255 7.82 -26.41 8.86
C GLY A 255 7.27 -27.53 9.74
N SER A 256 7.15 -28.75 9.20
CA SER A 256 6.58 -29.92 9.88
C SER A 256 7.65 -30.97 10.29
N SER A 257 8.93 -30.65 10.09
CA SER A 257 10.11 -31.50 10.37
C SER A 257 11.07 -30.81 11.34
#